data_AF-A0A9X6WNR5-F1
#
_entry.id   AF-A0A9X6WNR5-F1
#
_cell.length_a   1.000
_cell.length_b   1.000
_cell.length_c   1.000
_cell.angle_alpha   90.00
_cell.angle_beta   90.00
_cell.angle_gamma   90.00
#
_symmetry.space_group_name_H-M   'P 1'
#
loop_
_entity.id
_entity.type
_entity.pdbx_description
1 polymer ?
#
loop_
_entity_poly.entity_id
_entity_poly.type
_entity_poly.pdbx_seq_one_letter_code
_entity_poly.pdbx_strand_id
1 'polypeptide(L)'
;MRYRFSVILPVLLILVAFFTIYIYINSDEKGEHLKLNTNLIKELERQKKESANVLKRSWGDETLFNPVNAVEGSKDEYITYYAYQTVYLLGESPGRNYCKHLKQVTEKGDFSAETENLIFTGIERVYRAQKSLELCIGETEQTKFSGIEKHVIDLLNSTYIDNGYFISEEFKPYKDKPEYIEVKLQQTYMMIYLANVYKKLDKIDTNQIKLWIKQIPLKDLTIINTITKIDEILGSKTNVEIDIKEVESLVNQQTYQIQDFMSLNSLVELYNKKYIQLDNSIITSIKDKIKKYQFGLSDIQSEYIKNNILKNLNTDINEKEKEILLKDFSTYMYDDGMLPTFSTYNNPLSPSLVGRISEEFTVANSSNRDVKILNTIKNINMKELMKQDPFEVYSYVTLYKLADSTPDDSQKKELIEMLKQKIKLPINRNNVMSWSFYVKSLINLDEKISVNMLPNNTPEILNSIIEKEKSYFGKNGEISTLVFLETIASTELYQDKLIKTKKFIEVVDADENSEIGAYLIYYKTMLQEILEIPYDKNKTASKITRLFKQSGYSLSTQHKFADVYSTYFLMNVNQILSEAKHNA
;
A
#
# COMPACT_ATOMS: atom_id res chain seq x y z
N MET A 1 80.39 -20.17 10.83
CA MET A 1 79.02 -19.60 10.78
C MET A 1 77.92 -20.52 10.22
N ARG A 2 78.18 -21.73 9.68
CA ARG A 2 77.10 -22.55 9.07
C ARG A 2 76.11 -23.23 10.04
N TYR A 3 76.50 -23.51 11.30
CA TYR A 3 75.64 -24.24 12.23
C TYR A 3 74.48 -23.45 12.87
N ARG A 4 74.55 -22.10 12.94
CA ARG A 4 73.46 -21.31 13.56
C ARG A 4 72.23 -21.15 12.63
N PHE A 5 72.44 -20.99 11.32
CA PHE A 5 71.34 -20.92 10.36
C PHE A 5 70.55 -22.24 10.24
N SER A 6 71.23 -23.38 10.41
CA SER A 6 70.61 -24.72 10.31
C SER A 6 69.57 -25.02 11.39
N VAL A 7 69.62 -24.34 12.53
CA VAL A 7 68.66 -24.54 13.65
C VAL A 7 67.62 -23.41 13.68
N ILE A 8 68.02 -22.18 13.34
CA ILE A 8 67.11 -21.03 13.30
C ILE A 8 66.04 -21.23 12.21
N LEU A 9 66.42 -21.64 10.99
CA LEU A 9 65.48 -21.75 9.88
C LEU A 9 64.30 -22.74 10.14
N PRO A 10 64.52 -23.99 10.60
CA PRO A 10 63.40 -24.88 10.92
C PRO A 10 62.56 -24.39 12.11
N VAL A 11 63.16 -23.76 13.12
CA VAL A 11 62.40 -23.14 14.24
C VAL A 11 61.53 -21.98 13.74
N LEU A 12 62.03 -21.17 12.79
CA LEU A 12 61.29 -20.07 12.19
C LEU A 12 60.15 -20.59 11.28
N LEU A 13 60.37 -21.68 10.53
CA LEU A 13 59.33 -22.36 9.76
C LEU A 13 58.25 -22.98 10.67
N ILE A 14 58.64 -23.58 11.80
CA ILE A 14 57.69 -24.09 12.81
C ILE A 14 56.90 -22.93 13.43
N LEU A 15 57.54 -21.81 13.77
CA LEU A 15 56.84 -20.62 14.29
C LEU A 15 55.90 -20.01 13.26
N VAL A 16 56.29 -19.91 11.98
CA VAL A 16 55.40 -19.45 10.90
C VAL A 16 54.27 -20.44 10.66
N ALA A 17 54.50 -21.75 10.74
CA ALA A 17 53.44 -22.75 10.67
C ALA A 17 52.47 -22.62 11.86
N PHE A 18 52.95 -22.50 13.09
CA PHE A 18 52.10 -22.24 14.27
C PHE A 18 51.37 -20.91 14.19
N PHE A 19 51.99 -19.84 13.68
CA PHE A 19 51.34 -18.55 13.51
C PHE A 19 50.30 -18.57 12.38
N THR A 20 50.55 -19.33 11.31
CA THR A 20 49.59 -19.55 10.23
C THR A 20 48.44 -20.44 10.69
N ILE A 21 48.70 -21.46 11.51
CA ILE A 21 47.67 -22.30 12.15
C ILE A 21 46.89 -21.49 13.20
N TYR A 22 47.52 -20.59 13.94
CA TYR A 22 46.85 -19.70 14.91
C TYR A 22 45.97 -18.66 14.20
N ILE A 23 46.46 -18.03 13.13
CA ILE A 23 45.64 -17.19 12.26
C ILE A 23 44.52 -18.03 11.66
N TYR A 24 44.80 -19.22 11.13
CA TYR A 24 43.80 -20.10 10.52
C TYR A 24 42.71 -20.48 11.52
N ILE A 25 43.05 -20.96 12.72
CA ILE A 25 42.10 -21.29 13.79
C ILE A 25 41.27 -20.07 14.22
N ASN A 26 41.87 -18.88 14.31
CA ASN A 26 41.16 -17.65 14.68
C ASN A 26 40.51 -16.90 13.49
N SER A 27 40.70 -17.36 12.25
CA SER A 27 40.06 -16.82 11.03
C SER A 27 39.00 -17.75 10.48
N ASP A 28 39.10 -19.04 10.82
CA ASP A 28 38.17 -20.12 10.55
C ASP A 28 37.41 -20.48 11.86
N GLU A 29 37.33 -19.52 12.79
CA GLU A 29 36.22 -19.39 13.74
C GLU A 29 34.94 -19.23 12.93
N LYS A 30 34.36 -20.37 12.57
CA LYS A 30 33.07 -20.50 11.91
C LYS A 30 32.00 -19.76 12.71
N GLY A 31 31.67 -18.55 12.26
CA GLY A 31 30.48 -17.86 12.70
C GLY A 31 30.50 -17.39 14.16
N GLU A 32 31.64 -16.98 14.72
CA GLU A 32 31.60 -16.03 15.85
C GLU A 32 30.78 -14.82 15.36
N HIS A 33 29.54 -14.68 15.83
CA HIS A 33 28.69 -13.55 15.50
C HIS A 33 29.43 -12.28 15.91
N LEU A 34 29.95 -11.52 14.93
CA LEU A 34 30.65 -10.25 15.14
C LEU A 34 29.90 -9.41 16.16
N LYS A 35 30.39 -9.42 17.42
CA LYS A 35 29.65 -8.94 18.58
C LYS A 35 29.20 -7.51 18.30
N LEU A 36 27.88 -7.30 18.34
CA LEU A 36 27.30 -6.05 17.88
C LEU A 36 27.88 -4.89 18.73
N ASN A 37 28.33 -3.84 18.08
CA ASN A 37 28.98 -2.73 18.75
C ASN A 37 28.08 -2.19 19.89
N THR A 38 28.60 -2.02 21.09
CA THR A 38 27.85 -1.56 22.27
C THR A 38 27.08 -0.26 22.04
N ASN A 39 27.58 0.64 21.19
CA ASN A 39 26.87 1.86 20.80
C ASN A 39 25.72 1.59 19.81
N LEU A 40 25.89 0.62 18.90
CA LEU A 40 24.79 0.15 18.05
C LEU A 40 23.73 -0.58 18.87
N ILE A 41 24.12 -1.47 19.81
CA ILE A 41 23.17 -2.13 20.74
C ILE A 41 22.28 -1.10 21.44
N LYS A 42 22.88 -0.10 22.10
CA LYS A 42 22.13 0.97 22.80
C LYS A 42 21.24 1.77 21.86
N GLU A 43 21.68 2.00 20.63
CA GLU A 43 20.91 2.70 19.62
C GLU A 43 19.73 1.85 19.13
N LEU A 44 19.90 0.56 18.84
CA LEU A 44 18.79 -0.35 18.47
C LEU A 44 17.79 -0.52 19.63
N GLU A 45 18.26 -0.60 20.88
CA GLU A 45 17.41 -0.61 22.09
C GLU A 45 16.59 0.69 22.21
N ARG A 46 17.22 1.85 21.97
CA ARG A 46 16.57 3.17 21.93
C ARG A 46 15.51 3.22 20.83
N GLN A 47 15.85 2.76 19.63
CA GLN A 47 14.95 2.69 18.48
C GLN A 47 13.74 1.80 18.75
N LYS A 48 13.94 0.57 19.25
CA LYS A 48 12.85 -0.35 19.62
C LYS A 48 11.87 0.29 20.61
N LYS A 49 12.39 1.02 21.60
CA LYS A 49 11.56 1.76 22.58
C LYS A 49 10.85 2.97 21.96
N GLU A 50 11.48 3.71 21.06
CA GLU A 50 10.87 4.85 20.38
C GLU A 50 9.76 4.39 19.42
N SER A 51 10.03 3.39 18.58
CA SER A 51 9.05 2.71 17.71
C SER A 51 7.81 2.24 18.49
N ALA A 52 8.00 1.53 19.60
CA ALA A 52 6.88 1.07 20.43
C ALA A 52 6.03 2.23 21.00
N ASN A 53 6.65 3.36 21.36
CA ASN A 53 5.92 4.55 21.81
C ASN A 53 5.18 5.25 20.66
N VAL A 54 5.76 5.28 19.46
CA VAL A 54 5.11 5.81 18.26
C VAL A 54 3.87 4.97 17.93
N LEU A 55 4.00 3.64 17.85
CA LEU A 55 2.88 2.71 17.65
C LEU A 55 1.77 2.90 18.70
N LYS A 56 2.14 3.03 19.99
CA LYS A 56 1.17 3.24 21.06
C LYS A 56 0.42 4.58 20.95
N ARG A 57 1.04 5.63 20.43
CA ARG A 57 0.38 6.92 20.17
C ARG A 57 -0.46 6.87 18.88
N SER A 58 0.01 6.13 17.88
CA SER A 58 -0.66 6.00 16.59
C SER A 58 -2.04 5.35 16.70
N TRP A 59 -2.30 4.58 17.75
CA TRP A 59 -3.64 4.02 18.08
C TRP A 59 -4.59 4.99 18.80
N GLY A 60 -4.18 6.22 19.10
CA GLY A 60 -4.93 7.16 19.96
C GLY A 60 -5.27 8.51 19.34
N ASP A 61 -4.91 8.76 18.08
CA ASP A 61 -5.10 10.04 17.41
C ASP A 61 -5.38 9.80 15.91
N GLU A 62 -6.62 10.04 15.49
CA GLU A 62 -7.07 9.85 14.10
C GLU A 62 -6.48 10.88 13.12
N THR A 63 -5.86 11.96 13.61
CA THR A 63 -5.44 13.11 12.78
C THR A 63 -4.01 13.04 12.24
N LEU A 64 -3.22 12.04 12.63
CA LEU A 64 -1.77 11.98 12.38
C LEU A 64 -1.33 11.16 11.15
N PHE A 65 -2.19 10.93 10.14
CA PHE A 65 -1.92 9.98 9.05
C PHE A 65 -2.18 10.48 7.63
N ASN A 66 -1.11 10.89 6.94
CA ASN A 66 -0.78 10.48 5.56
C ASN A 66 0.55 11.14 5.10
N PRO A 67 1.36 10.55 4.21
CA PRO A 67 1.58 9.13 3.87
C PRO A 67 3.08 8.76 4.14
N VAL A 68 3.71 7.63 3.76
CA VAL A 68 3.39 6.28 3.23
C VAL A 68 4.46 5.31 3.84
N ASN A 69 4.75 4.05 3.43
CA ASN A 69 4.12 3.09 2.51
C ASN A 69 4.01 1.73 3.21
N ALA A 70 2.80 1.18 3.25
CA ALA A 70 2.61 -0.22 3.56
C ALA A 70 1.41 -0.80 2.83
N VAL A 71 1.53 -2.08 2.49
CA VAL A 71 0.45 -2.88 1.92
C VAL A 71 -0.26 -3.56 3.08
N GLU A 72 -1.31 -2.92 3.62
CA GLU A 72 -2.25 -3.56 4.55
C GLU A 72 -3.13 -4.55 3.75
N GLY A 73 -3.46 -5.70 4.33
CA GLY A 73 -4.56 -6.51 3.81
C GLY A 73 -5.91 -5.95 4.26
N SER A 74 -6.52 -5.16 3.38
CA SER A 74 -7.96 -4.86 3.28
C SER A 74 -8.19 -4.27 1.88
N LYS A 75 -9.33 -4.59 1.24
CA LYS A 75 -9.66 -4.07 -0.10
C LYS A 75 -10.19 -2.65 -0.01
N ASP A 76 -9.60 -1.72 -0.75
CA ASP A 76 -10.00 -0.32 -0.69
C ASP A 76 -10.64 0.18 -2.00
N GLU A 77 -11.83 0.79 -1.88
CA GLU A 77 -12.53 1.43 -3.00
C GLU A 77 -11.79 2.69 -3.49
N TYR A 78 -11.08 3.43 -2.63
CA TYR A 78 -10.46 4.71 -2.96
C TYR A 78 -9.23 4.54 -3.86
N ILE A 79 -8.23 3.78 -3.41
CA ILE A 79 -7.00 3.49 -4.16
C ILE A 79 -7.38 2.75 -5.44
N THR A 80 -8.25 1.74 -5.36
CA THR A 80 -8.66 0.98 -6.55
C THR A 80 -9.25 1.90 -7.62
N TYR A 81 -10.15 2.82 -7.24
CA TYR A 81 -10.71 3.79 -8.17
C TYR A 81 -9.61 4.65 -8.83
N TYR A 82 -8.78 5.34 -8.04
CA TYR A 82 -7.79 6.26 -8.58
C TYR A 82 -6.68 5.56 -9.37
N ALA A 83 -6.31 4.33 -8.98
CA ALA A 83 -5.36 3.51 -9.71
C ALA A 83 -5.89 3.13 -11.09
N TYR A 84 -7.14 2.65 -11.21
CA TYR A 84 -7.70 2.33 -12.53
C TYR A 84 -7.91 3.57 -13.40
N GLN A 85 -8.27 4.73 -12.81
CA GLN A 85 -8.28 5.99 -13.56
C GLN A 85 -6.87 6.35 -14.07
N THR A 86 -5.83 6.21 -13.24
CA THR A 86 -4.42 6.45 -13.62
C THR A 86 -3.94 5.51 -14.72
N VAL A 87 -4.18 4.21 -14.56
CA VAL A 87 -3.85 3.15 -15.54
C VAL A 87 -4.54 3.43 -16.89
N TYR A 88 -5.79 3.90 -16.88
CA TYR A 88 -6.50 4.32 -18.08
C TYR A 88 -5.95 5.62 -18.71
N LEU A 89 -5.49 6.58 -17.92
CA LEU A 89 -4.77 7.76 -18.44
C LEU A 89 -3.47 7.37 -19.16
N LEU A 90 -2.78 6.30 -18.69
CA LEU A 90 -1.59 5.71 -19.31
C LEU A 90 -1.88 4.86 -20.56
N GLY A 91 -3.14 4.71 -20.95
CA GLY A 91 -3.57 3.98 -22.16
C GLY A 91 -3.86 2.50 -21.96
N GLU A 92 -3.91 2.01 -20.72
CA GLU A 92 -4.21 0.61 -20.40
C GLU A 92 -5.70 0.42 -20.03
N SER A 93 -6.30 -0.69 -20.48
CA SER A 93 -7.68 -1.03 -20.14
C SER A 93 -7.80 -1.58 -18.71
N PRO A 94 -8.90 -1.32 -17.97
CA PRO A 94 -9.14 -1.99 -16.70
C PRO A 94 -9.19 -3.52 -16.85
N GLY A 95 -8.70 -4.21 -15.83
CA GLY A 95 -8.64 -5.67 -15.84
C GLY A 95 -10.04 -6.30 -15.84
N ARG A 96 -10.23 -7.37 -16.64
CA ARG A 96 -11.51 -8.12 -16.75
C ARG A 96 -12.10 -8.51 -15.39
N ASN A 97 -11.25 -8.80 -14.41
CA ASN A 97 -11.68 -9.21 -13.07
C ASN A 97 -12.29 -8.04 -12.29
N TYR A 98 -11.67 -6.85 -12.33
CA TYR A 98 -12.24 -5.64 -11.72
C TYR A 98 -13.57 -5.26 -12.33
N CYS A 99 -13.68 -5.28 -13.65
CA CYS A 99 -14.95 -5.02 -14.35
C CYS A 99 -16.06 -6.00 -13.94
N LYS A 100 -15.71 -7.28 -13.71
CA LYS A 100 -16.63 -8.29 -13.18
C LYS A 100 -16.98 -8.02 -11.71
N HIS A 101 -16.01 -7.63 -10.87
CA HIS A 101 -16.22 -7.28 -9.47
C HIS A 101 -17.19 -6.09 -9.35
N LEU A 102 -16.90 -4.97 -10.02
CA LEU A 102 -17.75 -3.77 -10.04
C LEU A 102 -19.18 -4.07 -10.45
N LYS A 103 -19.37 -4.87 -11.51
CA LYS A 103 -20.71 -5.26 -11.95
C LYS A 103 -21.46 -6.07 -10.88
N GLN A 104 -20.78 -6.99 -10.21
CA GLN A 104 -21.38 -7.78 -9.13
C GLN A 104 -21.71 -6.94 -7.88
N VAL A 105 -20.87 -5.97 -7.52
CA VAL A 105 -21.11 -5.05 -6.40
C VAL A 105 -22.25 -4.09 -6.74
N THR A 106 -22.31 -3.53 -7.95
CA THR A 106 -23.38 -2.61 -8.37
C THR A 106 -24.73 -3.28 -8.63
N GLU A 107 -24.77 -4.58 -8.88
CA GLU A 107 -26.02 -5.36 -9.02
C GLU A 107 -26.58 -5.87 -7.68
N LYS A 108 -25.78 -5.92 -6.60
CA LYS A 108 -26.14 -6.57 -5.32
C LYS A 108 -25.93 -5.73 -4.07
N GLY A 109 -25.13 -4.67 -4.15
CA GLY A 109 -24.79 -3.82 -3.03
C GLY A 109 -25.96 -2.92 -2.63
N ASP A 110 -25.98 -2.54 -1.36
CA ASP A 110 -26.78 -1.40 -0.93
C ASP A 110 -25.88 -0.16 -0.86
N PHE A 111 -26.26 0.87 -1.62
CA PHE A 111 -25.59 2.18 -1.64
C PHE A 111 -26.42 3.26 -0.91
N SER A 112 -27.53 2.87 -0.26
CA SER A 112 -28.50 3.79 0.35
C SER A 112 -28.43 3.87 1.88
N ALA A 113 -27.59 3.06 2.53
CA ALA A 113 -27.52 2.94 3.98
C ALA A 113 -26.25 3.58 4.57
N GLU A 114 -26.41 4.24 5.72
CA GLU A 114 -25.32 4.66 6.60
C GLU A 114 -24.44 3.46 6.97
N THR A 115 -23.17 3.50 6.56
CA THR A 115 -22.14 2.58 7.02
C THR A 115 -21.06 3.40 7.70
N GLU A 116 -20.98 3.32 9.02
CA GLU A 116 -20.19 4.19 9.92
C GLU A 116 -18.65 4.20 9.69
N ASN A 117 -18.14 3.55 8.63
CA ASN A 117 -16.70 3.38 8.36
C ASN A 117 -16.37 3.36 6.84
N LEU A 118 -17.01 4.19 6.01
CA LEU A 118 -16.62 4.33 4.58
C LEU A 118 -16.02 5.71 4.26
N ILE A 119 -14.98 5.70 3.43
CA ILE A 119 -14.26 6.89 2.93
C ILE A 119 -15.12 7.72 1.97
N PHE A 120 -16.15 7.11 1.37
CA PHE A 120 -17.04 7.74 0.38
C PHE A 120 -18.49 7.71 0.82
N THR A 121 -19.18 8.84 0.63
CA THR A 121 -20.63 8.94 0.79
C THR A 121 -21.38 8.16 -0.29
N GLY A 122 -22.68 7.88 -0.08
CA GLY A 122 -23.53 7.18 -1.05
C GLY A 122 -23.48 7.76 -2.47
N ILE A 123 -23.52 9.10 -2.62
CA ILE A 123 -23.39 9.79 -3.91
C ILE A 123 -22.05 9.45 -4.58
N GLU A 124 -20.95 9.58 -3.85
CA GLU A 124 -19.60 9.37 -4.37
C GLU A 124 -19.36 7.92 -4.78
N ARG A 125 -19.86 6.95 -4.02
CA ARG A 125 -19.74 5.52 -4.35
C ARG A 125 -20.46 5.18 -5.65
N VAL A 126 -21.70 5.63 -5.82
CA VAL A 126 -22.48 5.40 -7.05
C VAL A 126 -21.85 6.11 -8.25
N TYR A 127 -21.39 7.35 -8.08
CA TYR A 127 -20.68 8.09 -9.11
C TYR A 127 -19.36 7.42 -9.51
N ARG A 128 -18.51 7.03 -8.55
CA ARG A 128 -17.22 6.36 -8.80
C ARG A 128 -17.40 5.01 -9.46
N ALA A 129 -18.38 4.20 -9.01
CA ALA A 129 -18.71 2.92 -9.63
C ALA A 129 -19.15 3.10 -11.10
N GLN A 130 -20.01 4.08 -11.39
CA GLN A 130 -20.37 4.46 -12.77
C GLN A 130 -19.13 4.86 -13.58
N LYS A 131 -18.30 5.78 -13.07
CA LYS A 131 -17.07 6.26 -13.74
C LYS A 131 -16.05 5.16 -13.99
N SER A 132 -15.93 4.14 -13.12
CA SER A 132 -15.05 2.99 -13.36
C SER A 132 -15.64 1.96 -14.32
N LEU A 133 -16.96 1.74 -14.30
CA LEU A 133 -17.62 0.84 -15.26
C LEU A 133 -17.59 1.40 -16.69
N GLU A 134 -17.59 2.72 -16.87
CA GLU A 134 -17.35 3.37 -18.17
C GLU A 134 -15.97 3.04 -18.76
N LEU A 135 -14.95 2.86 -17.92
CA LEU A 135 -13.62 2.44 -18.38
C LEU A 135 -13.61 1.00 -18.92
N CYS A 136 -14.55 0.16 -18.48
CA CYS A 136 -14.60 -1.27 -18.78
C CYS A 136 -15.24 -1.62 -20.13
N ILE A 137 -15.91 -0.68 -20.80
CA ILE A 137 -16.72 -0.96 -22.01
C ILE A 137 -15.93 -0.72 -23.31
N GLY A 138 -14.92 0.16 -23.26
CA GLY A 138 -14.38 0.78 -24.48
C GLY A 138 -15.39 1.77 -25.10
N GLU A 139 -15.05 2.37 -26.23
CA GLU A 139 -15.86 3.46 -26.84
C GLU A 139 -17.20 3.00 -27.47
N THR A 140 -17.57 1.73 -27.34
CA THR A 140 -18.75 1.15 -28.01
C THR A 140 -19.71 0.47 -27.02
N GLU A 141 -20.93 1.00 -27.00
CA GLU A 141 -22.14 0.52 -26.31
C GLU A 141 -22.38 1.00 -24.86
N GLN A 142 -23.64 0.84 -24.42
CA GLN A 142 -24.34 1.71 -23.48
C GLN A 142 -23.63 1.93 -22.12
N THR A 143 -23.46 3.21 -21.74
CA THR A 143 -22.99 3.65 -20.41
C THR A 143 -23.94 3.36 -19.25
N LYS A 144 -25.03 2.61 -19.48
CA LYS A 144 -26.07 2.33 -18.49
C LYS A 144 -25.89 0.94 -17.89
N PHE A 145 -25.77 0.89 -16.57
CA PHE A 145 -25.71 -0.34 -15.78
C PHE A 145 -26.99 -0.48 -14.97
N SER A 146 -27.75 -1.55 -15.21
CA SER A 146 -29.08 -1.74 -14.62
C SER A 146 -29.08 -1.81 -13.09
N GLY A 147 -27.99 -2.27 -12.48
CA GLY A 147 -27.82 -2.21 -11.02
C GLY A 147 -27.76 -0.78 -10.48
N ILE A 148 -27.07 0.13 -11.19
CA ILE A 148 -26.88 1.53 -10.77
C ILE A 148 -28.17 2.36 -10.90
N GLU A 149 -29.03 2.10 -11.90
CA GLU A 149 -30.21 2.95 -12.14
C GLU A 149 -31.14 3.06 -10.91
N LYS A 150 -31.29 1.97 -10.14
CA LYS A 150 -32.07 1.99 -8.90
C LYS A 150 -31.44 2.96 -7.88
N HIS A 151 -30.16 2.80 -7.58
CA HIS A 151 -29.46 3.63 -6.59
C HIS A 151 -29.43 5.11 -6.98
N VAL A 152 -29.36 5.43 -8.29
CA VAL A 152 -29.50 6.82 -8.76
C VAL A 152 -30.89 7.37 -8.46
N ILE A 153 -31.96 6.60 -8.67
CA ILE A 153 -33.33 7.04 -8.33
C ILE A 153 -33.50 7.23 -6.82
N ASP A 154 -32.95 6.32 -6.01
CA ASP A 154 -33.04 6.38 -4.55
C ASP A 154 -32.28 7.61 -4.01
N LEU A 155 -31.04 7.83 -4.46
CA LEU A 155 -30.22 8.99 -4.10
C LEU A 155 -30.82 10.33 -4.56
N LEU A 156 -31.44 10.38 -5.74
CA LEU A 156 -32.08 11.61 -6.23
C LEU A 156 -33.19 12.11 -5.30
N ASN A 157 -33.90 11.19 -4.63
CA ASN A 157 -34.98 11.53 -3.70
C ASN A 157 -34.45 11.84 -2.29
N SER A 158 -33.45 11.10 -1.80
CA SER A 158 -32.95 11.27 -0.43
C SER A 158 -32.00 12.46 -0.28
N THR A 159 -31.14 12.72 -1.27
CA THR A 159 -30.05 13.70 -1.15
C THR A 159 -30.37 15.10 -1.69
N TYR A 160 -31.49 15.30 -2.38
CA TYR A 160 -31.89 16.62 -2.87
C TYR A 160 -32.35 17.53 -1.73
N ILE A 161 -31.92 18.79 -1.77
CA ILE A 161 -32.39 19.86 -0.90
C ILE A 161 -33.13 20.87 -1.76
N ASP A 162 -34.35 21.25 -1.36
CA ASP A 162 -35.26 22.20 -2.04
C ASP A 162 -34.62 23.55 -2.41
N ASN A 163 -33.50 23.89 -1.77
CA ASN A 163 -32.69 25.06 -2.09
C ASN A 163 -31.81 24.90 -3.36
N GLY A 164 -31.90 23.78 -4.08
CA GLY A 164 -31.25 23.61 -5.39
C GLY A 164 -29.89 22.93 -5.37
N TYR A 165 -29.66 21.96 -4.49
CA TYR A 165 -28.41 21.18 -4.49
C TYR A 165 -28.62 19.76 -3.96
N PHE A 166 -27.66 18.89 -4.23
CA PHE A 166 -27.58 17.56 -3.63
C PHE A 166 -26.54 17.54 -2.52
N ILE A 167 -26.86 16.87 -1.41
CA ILE A 167 -25.94 16.62 -0.31
C ILE A 167 -26.26 15.26 0.33
N SER A 168 -25.24 14.43 0.53
CA SER A 168 -25.39 13.12 1.19
C SER A 168 -25.87 13.29 2.65
N GLU A 169 -26.58 12.28 3.19
CA GLU A 169 -27.21 12.33 4.52
C GLU A 169 -26.26 12.76 5.63
N GLU A 170 -25.03 12.23 5.60
CA GLU A 170 -23.97 12.46 6.59
C GLU A 170 -23.54 13.94 6.65
N PHE A 171 -23.74 14.68 5.57
CA PHE A 171 -23.42 16.10 5.44
C PHE A 171 -24.63 17.03 5.59
N LYS A 172 -25.87 16.52 5.69
CA LYS A 172 -27.07 17.36 5.94
C LYS A 172 -26.98 18.24 7.20
N PRO A 173 -26.35 17.84 8.33
CA PRO A 173 -26.12 18.73 9.47
C PRO A 173 -25.26 19.97 9.13
N TYR A 174 -24.54 19.94 8.02
CA TYR A 174 -23.65 21.00 7.53
C TYR A 174 -24.22 21.74 6.30
N LYS A 175 -25.47 21.44 5.90
CA LYS A 175 -26.12 22.01 4.71
C LYS A 175 -26.18 23.56 4.72
N ASP A 176 -26.30 24.16 5.90
CA ASP A 176 -26.39 25.62 6.09
C ASP A 176 -25.02 26.30 6.34
N LYS A 177 -23.94 25.52 6.46
CA LYS A 177 -22.58 26.03 6.69
C LYS A 177 -21.91 26.49 5.39
N PRO A 178 -21.41 27.74 5.29
CA PRO A 178 -20.76 28.25 4.07
C PRO A 178 -19.50 27.49 3.66
N GLU A 179 -18.71 27.01 4.62
CA GLU A 179 -17.43 26.33 4.39
C GLU A 179 -17.57 24.95 3.71
N TYR A 180 -18.78 24.39 3.65
CA TYR A 180 -19.09 23.14 2.96
C TYR A 180 -19.55 23.35 1.50
N ILE A 181 -19.37 24.55 0.92
CA ILE A 181 -19.86 24.85 -0.43
C ILE A 181 -19.25 23.95 -1.52
N GLU A 182 -17.96 23.61 -1.39
CA GLU A 182 -17.27 22.71 -2.33
C GLU A 182 -17.82 21.28 -2.28
N VAL A 183 -18.15 20.76 -1.08
CA VAL A 183 -18.77 19.44 -0.92
C VAL A 183 -20.14 19.39 -1.60
N LYS A 184 -21.00 20.40 -1.35
CA LYS A 184 -22.32 20.54 -1.98
C LYS A 184 -22.21 20.60 -3.49
N LEU A 185 -21.23 21.35 -4.00
CA LEU A 185 -21.02 21.57 -5.42
C LEU A 185 -20.50 20.30 -6.12
N GLN A 186 -19.56 19.57 -5.50
CA GLN A 186 -19.09 18.27 -5.98
C GLN A 186 -20.21 17.22 -6.00
N GLN A 187 -20.95 17.07 -4.90
CA GLN A 187 -22.06 16.11 -4.82
C GLN A 187 -23.20 16.47 -5.78
N THR A 188 -23.50 17.76 -5.98
CA THR A 188 -24.43 18.23 -7.00
C THR A 188 -23.96 17.90 -8.42
N TYR A 189 -22.68 18.09 -8.73
CA TYR A 189 -22.10 17.68 -10.02
C TYR A 189 -22.23 16.16 -10.24
N MET A 190 -21.88 15.35 -9.24
CA MET A 190 -21.98 13.89 -9.32
C MET A 190 -23.42 13.41 -9.56
N MET A 191 -24.40 13.99 -8.84
CA MET A 191 -25.82 13.63 -9.02
C MET A 191 -26.39 14.12 -10.35
N ILE A 192 -26.03 15.31 -10.82
CA ILE A 192 -26.43 15.80 -12.16
C ILE A 192 -25.81 14.95 -13.27
N TYR A 193 -24.56 14.51 -13.12
CA TYR A 193 -23.91 13.57 -14.03
C TYR A 193 -24.65 12.22 -14.09
N LEU A 194 -24.92 11.61 -12.94
CA LEU A 194 -25.67 10.36 -12.84
C LEU A 194 -27.07 10.49 -13.44
N ALA A 195 -27.81 11.55 -13.10
CA ALA A 195 -29.12 11.82 -13.65
C ALA A 195 -29.11 11.98 -15.18
N ASN A 196 -28.08 12.61 -15.75
CA ASN A 196 -27.90 12.71 -17.19
C ASN A 196 -27.68 11.34 -17.84
N VAL A 197 -26.70 10.56 -17.34
CA VAL A 197 -26.40 9.20 -17.83
C VAL A 197 -27.66 8.32 -17.81
N TYR A 198 -28.42 8.35 -16.72
CA TYR A 198 -29.62 7.52 -16.55
C TYR A 198 -30.89 8.10 -17.19
N LYS A 199 -30.84 9.30 -17.80
CA LYS A 199 -31.99 10.03 -18.36
C LYS A 199 -33.08 10.28 -17.31
N LYS A 200 -32.71 10.92 -16.20
CA LYS A 200 -33.54 11.30 -15.04
C LYS A 200 -33.47 12.79 -14.70
N LEU A 201 -32.88 13.64 -15.55
CA LEU A 201 -32.80 15.10 -15.33
C LEU A 201 -34.19 15.75 -15.24
N ASP A 202 -35.20 15.13 -15.85
CA ASP A 202 -36.62 15.49 -15.78
C ASP A 202 -37.23 15.32 -14.37
N LYS A 203 -36.59 14.55 -13.49
CA LYS A 203 -37.00 14.36 -12.09
C LYS A 203 -36.42 15.39 -11.12
N ILE A 204 -35.68 16.39 -11.63
CA ILE A 204 -34.91 17.33 -10.83
C ILE A 204 -35.34 18.75 -11.21
N ASP A 205 -35.53 19.63 -10.22
CA ASP A 205 -35.64 21.07 -10.52
C ASP A 205 -34.27 21.64 -10.89
N THR A 206 -33.94 21.48 -12.18
CA THR A 206 -32.72 22.01 -12.78
C THR A 206 -32.70 23.55 -12.85
N ASN A 207 -33.85 24.22 -12.73
CA ASN A 207 -33.89 25.69 -12.65
C ASN A 207 -33.45 26.15 -11.26
N GLN A 208 -33.92 25.48 -10.22
CA GLN A 208 -33.53 25.77 -8.84
C GLN A 208 -32.03 25.52 -8.63
N ILE A 209 -31.45 24.47 -9.24
CA ILE A 209 -30.00 24.25 -9.24
C ILE A 209 -29.25 25.39 -9.94
N LYS A 210 -29.72 25.86 -11.11
CA LYS A 210 -29.13 27.02 -11.81
C LYS A 210 -29.25 28.32 -11.00
N LEU A 211 -30.31 28.49 -10.22
CA LEU A 211 -30.50 29.64 -9.34
C LEU A 211 -29.55 29.59 -8.13
N TRP A 212 -29.35 28.41 -7.54
CA TRP A 212 -28.39 28.19 -6.46
C TRP A 212 -26.94 28.42 -6.90
N ILE A 213 -26.53 27.83 -8.02
CA ILE A 213 -25.17 27.98 -8.58
C ILE A 213 -24.80 29.44 -8.82
N LYS A 214 -25.74 30.27 -9.30
CA LYS A 214 -25.54 31.71 -9.53
C LYS A 214 -25.29 32.53 -8.25
N GLN A 215 -25.57 31.97 -7.07
CA GLN A 215 -25.31 32.60 -5.78
C GLN A 215 -23.92 32.24 -5.23
N ILE A 216 -23.23 31.26 -5.83
CA ILE A 216 -21.92 30.80 -5.37
C ILE A 216 -20.85 31.79 -5.86
N PRO A 217 -20.02 32.35 -4.98
CA PRO A 217 -18.92 33.20 -5.40
C PRO A 217 -17.88 32.38 -6.17
N LEU A 218 -17.46 32.88 -7.33
CA LEU A 218 -16.40 32.30 -8.17
C LEU A 218 -15.02 32.61 -7.56
N LYS A 219 -14.78 32.10 -6.34
CA LYS A 219 -13.60 32.43 -5.51
C LYS A 219 -12.33 31.64 -5.82
N ASP A 220 -12.44 30.53 -6.55
CA ASP A 220 -11.31 29.67 -6.88
C ASP A 220 -11.57 28.80 -8.12
N LEU A 221 -10.48 28.27 -8.68
CA LEU A 221 -10.46 27.47 -9.91
C LEU A 221 -11.27 26.18 -9.81
N THR A 222 -11.34 25.56 -8.63
CA THR A 222 -12.03 24.28 -8.41
C THR A 222 -13.55 24.49 -8.40
N ILE A 223 -14.04 25.56 -7.76
CA ILE A 223 -15.44 25.98 -7.84
C ILE A 223 -15.81 26.34 -9.28
N ILE A 224 -15.02 27.17 -9.96
CA ILE A 224 -15.27 27.57 -11.35
C ILE A 224 -15.39 26.35 -12.28
N ASN A 225 -14.44 25.41 -12.20
CA ASN A 225 -14.45 24.18 -13.01
C ASN A 225 -15.60 23.23 -12.66
N THR A 226 -16.04 23.18 -11.40
CA THR A 226 -17.17 22.31 -11.02
C THR A 226 -18.50 22.92 -11.46
N ILE A 227 -18.64 24.26 -11.42
CA ILE A 227 -19.79 24.98 -11.97
C ILE A 227 -19.90 24.79 -13.49
N THR A 228 -18.80 24.96 -14.25
CA THR A 228 -18.84 24.80 -15.72
C THR A 228 -19.24 23.37 -16.12
N LYS A 229 -18.79 22.36 -15.37
CA LYS A 229 -19.21 20.95 -15.57
C LYS A 229 -20.70 20.73 -15.32
N ILE A 230 -21.31 21.41 -14.35
CA ILE A 230 -22.76 21.33 -14.10
C ILE A 230 -23.51 22.07 -15.22
N ASP A 231 -23.11 23.29 -15.55
CA ASP A 231 -23.75 24.10 -16.59
C ASP A 231 -23.70 23.40 -17.96
N GLU A 232 -22.59 22.75 -18.31
CA GLU A 232 -22.42 21.95 -19.53
C GLU A 232 -23.49 20.83 -19.62
N ILE A 233 -23.71 20.08 -18.54
CA ILE A 233 -24.74 19.02 -18.49
C ILE A 233 -26.15 19.62 -18.54
N LEU A 234 -26.36 20.77 -17.89
CA LEU A 234 -27.66 21.45 -17.83
C LEU A 234 -27.93 22.39 -19.04
N GLY A 235 -27.14 22.30 -20.11
CA GLY A 235 -27.30 23.08 -21.35
C GLY A 235 -27.19 24.60 -21.14
N SER A 236 -26.42 25.03 -20.14
CA SER A 236 -26.25 26.43 -19.72
C SER A 236 -24.81 26.89 -20.00
N LYS A 237 -24.54 28.19 -19.81
CA LYS A 237 -23.21 28.77 -20.01
C LYS A 237 -22.79 29.58 -18.79
N THR A 238 -21.69 29.19 -18.18
CA THR A 238 -20.94 30.02 -17.23
C THR A 238 -20.06 30.97 -18.02
N ASN A 239 -20.07 32.27 -17.69
CA ASN A 239 -19.00 33.16 -18.09
C ASN A 239 -17.85 32.96 -17.12
N VAL A 240 -16.69 32.53 -17.61
CA VAL A 240 -15.49 32.29 -16.80
C VAL A 240 -14.56 33.48 -16.94
N GLU A 241 -14.32 34.16 -15.83
CA GLU A 241 -13.30 35.20 -15.68
C GLU A 241 -12.35 34.75 -14.56
N ILE A 242 -11.04 34.87 -14.79
CA ILE A 242 -10.00 34.40 -13.86
C ILE A 242 -8.94 35.50 -13.78
N ASP A 243 -8.52 35.88 -12.58
CA ASP A 243 -7.39 36.81 -12.43
C ASP A 243 -6.10 36.11 -12.86
N ILE A 244 -5.47 36.64 -13.91
CA ILE A 244 -4.19 36.15 -14.42
C ILE A 244 -3.09 36.20 -13.34
N LYS A 245 -3.17 37.11 -12.36
CA LYS A 245 -2.22 37.18 -11.24
C LYS A 245 -2.35 36.01 -10.28
N GLU A 246 -3.55 35.49 -10.06
CA GLU A 246 -3.77 34.29 -9.25
C GLU A 246 -3.23 33.06 -9.98
N VAL A 247 -3.45 32.98 -11.30
CA VAL A 247 -2.85 31.95 -12.17
C VAL A 247 -1.32 32.03 -12.14
N GLU A 248 -0.74 33.20 -12.33
CA GLU A 248 0.71 33.40 -12.23
C GLU A 248 1.24 33.07 -10.84
N SER A 249 0.53 33.45 -9.77
CA SER A 249 0.93 33.15 -8.38
C SER A 249 0.99 31.64 -8.15
N LEU A 250 -0.08 30.91 -8.49
CA LEU A 250 -0.16 29.45 -8.46
C LEU A 250 0.96 28.83 -9.30
N VAL A 251 1.10 29.24 -10.56
CA VAL A 251 2.08 28.65 -11.50
C VAL A 251 3.52 28.97 -11.11
N ASN A 252 3.79 30.06 -10.38
CA ASN A 252 5.15 30.45 -9.97
C ASN A 252 5.62 29.88 -8.62
N GLN A 253 4.76 29.22 -7.83
CA GLN A 253 5.17 28.57 -6.57
C GLN A 253 6.37 27.62 -6.73
N GLN A 254 7.22 27.50 -5.71
CA GLN A 254 8.40 26.61 -5.75
C GLN A 254 8.05 25.13 -5.64
N THR A 255 7.02 24.81 -4.85
CA THR A 255 6.55 23.45 -4.53
C THR A 255 5.03 23.47 -4.44
N TYR A 256 4.37 22.40 -4.90
CA TYR A 256 2.92 22.24 -4.88
C TYR A 256 2.45 21.31 -3.77
N GLN A 257 1.40 21.70 -3.05
CA GLN A 257 0.60 20.85 -2.19
C GLN A 257 -0.62 20.29 -2.97
N ILE A 258 -1.36 19.35 -2.38
CA ILE A 258 -2.52 18.71 -3.05
C ILE A 258 -3.57 19.73 -3.52
N GLN A 259 -3.78 20.82 -2.77
CA GLN A 259 -4.68 21.91 -3.16
C GLN A 259 -4.21 22.64 -4.42
N ASP A 260 -2.89 22.82 -4.59
CA ASP A 260 -2.31 23.40 -5.80
C ASP A 260 -2.47 22.45 -6.99
N PHE A 261 -2.30 21.13 -6.80
CA PHE A 261 -2.58 20.14 -7.84
C PHE A 261 -4.05 20.14 -8.28
N MET A 262 -5.01 20.20 -7.35
CA MET A 262 -6.44 20.31 -7.68
C MET A 262 -6.77 21.61 -8.44
N SER A 263 -6.13 22.72 -8.04
CA SER A 263 -6.29 24.03 -8.68
C SER A 263 -5.69 24.05 -10.10
N LEU A 264 -4.48 23.51 -10.28
CA LEU A 264 -3.81 23.36 -11.57
C LEU A 264 -4.59 22.43 -12.50
N ASN A 265 -5.14 21.33 -11.99
CA ASN A 265 -6.01 20.44 -12.77
C ASN A 265 -7.26 21.17 -13.26
N SER A 266 -7.90 21.96 -12.39
CA SER A 266 -9.07 22.75 -12.77
C SER A 266 -8.75 23.84 -13.79
N LEU A 267 -7.63 24.54 -13.64
CA LEU A 267 -7.10 25.50 -14.62
C LEU A 267 -6.90 24.85 -16.00
N VAL A 268 -6.26 23.68 -16.01
CA VAL A 268 -5.91 22.94 -17.23
C VAL A 268 -7.13 22.33 -17.91
N GLU A 269 -8.13 21.86 -17.15
CA GLU A 269 -9.40 21.40 -17.70
C GLU A 269 -10.20 22.56 -18.33
N LEU A 270 -10.26 23.72 -17.67
CA LEU A 270 -10.90 24.94 -18.22
C LEU A 270 -10.21 25.39 -19.51
N TYR A 271 -8.88 25.34 -19.57
CA TYR A 271 -8.09 25.63 -20.77
C TYR A 271 -8.35 24.61 -21.89
N ASN A 272 -8.28 23.30 -21.62
CA ASN A 272 -8.50 22.26 -22.64
C ASN A 272 -9.92 22.32 -23.23
N LYS A 273 -10.92 22.61 -22.38
CA LYS A 273 -12.32 22.86 -22.80
C LYS A 273 -12.56 24.23 -23.44
N LYS A 274 -11.53 25.09 -23.55
CA LYS A 274 -11.57 26.43 -24.16
C LYS A 274 -12.50 27.44 -23.45
N TYR A 275 -12.73 27.26 -22.15
CA TYR A 275 -13.37 28.29 -21.32
C TYR A 275 -12.44 29.48 -21.06
N ILE A 276 -11.12 29.25 -21.08
CA ILE A 276 -10.09 30.26 -20.91
C ILE A 276 -8.97 30.11 -21.95
N GLN A 277 -8.16 31.16 -22.09
CA GLN A 277 -6.90 31.13 -22.82
C GLN A 277 -5.75 31.23 -21.82
N LEU A 278 -4.65 30.52 -22.07
CA LEU A 278 -3.43 30.57 -21.27
C LEU A 278 -2.24 30.79 -22.20
N ASP A 279 -1.27 31.59 -21.75
CA ASP A 279 -0.04 31.81 -22.50
C ASP A 279 0.82 30.55 -22.56
N ASN A 280 1.55 30.39 -23.67
CA ASN A 280 2.47 29.26 -23.87
C ASN A 280 3.56 29.19 -22.77
N SER A 281 3.94 30.32 -22.16
CA SER A 281 4.84 30.40 -21.02
C SER A 281 4.27 29.70 -19.78
N ILE A 282 3.00 29.98 -19.45
CA ILE A 282 2.26 29.35 -18.35
C ILE A 282 2.13 27.84 -18.60
N ILE A 283 1.70 27.45 -19.80
CA ILE A 283 1.55 26.04 -20.19
C ILE A 283 2.89 25.28 -20.06
N THR A 284 3.99 25.88 -20.50
CA THR A 284 5.33 25.29 -20.41
C THR A 284 5.78 25.16 -18.95
N SER A 285 5.59 26.21 -18.13
CA SER A 285 5.92 26.19 -16.70
C SER A 285 5.17 25.08 -15.95
N ILE A 286 3.87 24.89 -16.22
CA ILE A 286 3.08 23.80 -15.65
C ILE A 286 3.67 22.44 -16.07
N LYS A 287 3.89 22.21 -17.38
CA LYS A 287 4.48 20.95 -17.87
C LYS A 287 5.81 20.62 -17.20
N ASP A 288 6.72 21.58 -17.13
CA ASP A 288 8.08 21.37 -16.62
C ASP A 288 8.15 21.23 -15.10
N LYS A 289 7.16 21.75 -14.37
CA LYS A 289 7.03 21.51 -12.92
C LYS A 289 6.36 20.17 -12.64
N ILE A 290 5.21 19.90 -13.26
CA ILE A 290 4.40 18.69 -13.01
C ILE A 290 5.19 17.41 -13.33
N LYS A 291 6.00 17.40 -14.39
CA LYS A 291 6.90 16.28 -14.74
C LYS A 291 7.96 15.92 -13.69
N LYS A 292 8.22 16.77 -12.70
CA LYS A 292 9.25 16.52 -11.66
C LYS A 292 8.69 15.78 -10.44
N TYR A 293 7.37 15.65 -10.33
CA TYR A 293 6.72 14.96 -9.22
C TYR A 293 6.50 13.49 -9.54
N GLN A 294 6.86 12.62 -8.61
CA GLN A 294 6.63 11.19 -8.69
C GLN A 294 5.95 10.75 -7.39
N PHE A 295 4.69 10.34 -7.48
CA PHE A 295 3.86 10.01 -6.32
C PHE A 295 3.68 8.49 -6.19
N GLY A 296 3.55 7.78 -7.31
CA GLY A 296 3.35 6.34 -7.33
C GLY A 296 1.96 5.92 -6.85
N LEU A 297 1.80 4.64 -6.50
CA LEU A 297 0.57 4.16 -5.86
C LEU A 297 0.38 4.71 -4.44
N SER A 298 1.48 5.11 -3.80
CA SER A 298 1.58 5.72 -2.48
C SER A 298 0.65 6.91 -2.30
N ASP A 299 0.60 7.78 -3.31
CA ASP A 299 -0.34 8.90 -3.40
C ASP A 299 -0.96 8.86 -4.81
N ILE A 300 -1.76 7.82 -5.03
CA ILE A 300 -2.38 7.55 -6.32
C ILE A 300 -3.41 8.62 -6.72
N GLN A 301 -3.90 9.44 -5.78
CA GLN A 301 -4.74 10.60 -6.09
C GLN A 301 -3.91 11.72 -6.71
N SER A 302 -2.77 12.10 -6.11
CA SER A 302 -1.86 13.07 -6.73
C SER A 302 -1.28 12.54 -8.04
N GLU A 303 -0.96 11.25 -8.13
CA GLU A 303 -0.50 10.59 -9.36
C GLU A 303 -1.57 10.64 -10.47
N TYR A 304 -2.84 10.36 -10.14
CA TYR A 304 -3.98 10.55 -11.04
C TYR A 304 -4.11 12.00 -11.51
N ILE A 305 -4.08 12.96 -10.59
CA ILE A 305 -4.22 14.40 -10.90
C ILE A 305 -3.07 14.88 -11.79
N LYS A 306 -1.83 14.51 -11.47
CA LYS A 306 -0.62 14.78 -12.26
C LYS A 306 -0.78 14.27 -13.69
N ASN A 307 -1.21 13.03 -13.86
CA ASN A 307 -1.35 12.41 -15.17
C ASN A 307 -2.55 12.97 -15.96
N ASN A 308 -3.62 13.41 -15.27
CA ASN A 308 -4.75 14.10 -15.90
C ASN A 308 -4.34 15.51 -16.39
N ILE A 309 -3.54 16.25 -15.62
CA ILE A 309 -2.93 17.52 -16.06
C ILE A 309 -2.09 17.32 -17.32
N LEU A 310 -1.16 16.34 -17.31
CA LEU A 310 -0.28 16.07 -18.44
C LEU A 310 -1.06 15.67 -19.70
N LYS A 311 -2.08 14.81 -19.56
CA LYS A 311 -2.96 14.40 -20.67
C LYS A 311 -3.75 15.57 -21.26
N ASN A 312 -4.39 16.39 -20.42
CA ASN A 312 -5.13 17.58 -20.89
C ASN A 312 -4.22 18.65 -21.53
N LEU A 313 -2.93 18.65 -21.22
CA LEU A 313 -1.92 19.49 -21.88
C LEU A 313 -1.23 18.82 -23.09
N ASN A 314 -1.73 17.67 -23.57
CA ASN A 314 -1.13 16.87 -24.65
C ASN A 314 0.37 16.64 -24.41
N THR A 315 0.70 16.02 -23.27
CA THR A 315 2.08 15.81 -22.82
C THR A 315 2.27 14.36 -22.41
N ASP A 316 3.13 13.66 -23.12
CA ASP A 316 3.43 12.27 -22.83
C ASP A 316 4.12 12.11 -21.46
N ILE A 317 3.71 11.06 -20.75
CA ILE A 317 4.35 10.58 -19.53
C ILE A 317 5.57 9.76 -19.94
N ASN A 318 6.64 9.77 -19.13
CA ASN A 318 7.85 9.04 -19.45
C ASN A 318 7.57 7.53 -19.47
N GLU A 319 7.92 6.82 -20.55
CA GLU A 319 7.69 5.37 -20.65
C GLU A 319 8.28 4.57 -19.49
N LYS A 320 9.43 4.98 -18.95
CA LYS A 320 10.03 4.32 -17.76
C LYS A 320 9.18 4.52 -16.50
N GLU A 321 8.53 5.68 -16.38
CA GLU A 321 7.64 6.01 -15.26
C GLU A 321 6.31 5.27 -15.40
N LYS A 322 5.74 5.23 -16.62
CA LYS A 322 4.61 4.36 -16.99
C LYS A 322 4.91 2.89 -16.66
N GLU A 323 6.05 2.36 -17.08
CA GLU A 323 6.48 0.99 -16.77
C GLU A 323 6.50 0.72 -15.26
N ILE A 324 7.04 1.66 -14.45
CA ILE A 324 7.08 1.53 -12.99
C ILE A 324 5.67 1.52 -12.40
N LEU A 325 4.81 2.48 -12.77
CA LEU A 325 3.44 2.57 -12.25
C LEU A 325 2.61 1.31 -12.58
N LEU A 326 2.67 0.83 -13.82
CA LEU A 326 1.99 -0.40 -14.23
C LEU A 326 2.59 -1.66 -13.58
N LYS A 327 3.90 -1.66 -13.37
CA LYS A 327 4.61 -2.73 -12.66
C LYS A 327 4.19 -2.79 -11.19
N ASP A 328 4.06 -1.66 -10.52
CA ASP A 328 3.65 -1.60 -9.12
C ASP A 328 2.16 -1.96 -9.00
N PHE A 329 1.31 -1.39 -9.86
CA PHE A 329 -0.12 -1.74 -9.96
C PHE A 329 -0.34 -3.25 -10.05
N SER A 330 0.34 -3.92 -10.98
CA SER A 330 0.27 -5.38 -11.15
C SER A 330 0.91 -6.20 -10.03
N THR A 331 1.71 -5.60 -9.14
CA THR A 331 2.30 -6.30 -7.97
C THR A 331 1.30 -6.47 -6.85
N TYR A 332 0.43 -5.48 -6.65
CA TYR A 332 -0.44 -5.38 -5.48
C TYR A 332 -1.91 -5.70 -5.78
N MET A 333 -2.34 -5.69 -7.04
CA MET A 333 -3.71 -6.01 -7.46
C MET A 333 -4.11 -7.45 -7.07
N TYR A 334 -5.22 -7.57 -6.35
CA TYR A 334 -5.83 -8.84 -5.95
C TYR A 334 -6.47 -9.59 -7.13
N ASP A 335 -6.82 -10.87 -6.91
CA ASP A 335 -7.43 -11.74 -7.93
C ASP A 335 -8.72 -11.18 -8.54
N ASP A 336 -9.52 -10.42 -7.77
CA ASP A 336 -10.74 -9.76 -8.26
C ASP A 336 -10.51 -8.36 -8.84
N GLY A 337 -9.24 -7.93 -8.93
CA GLY A 337 -8.83 -6.64 -9.48
C GLY A 337 -8.84 -5.49 -8.48
N MET A 338 -9.33 -5.68 -7.24
CA MET A 338 -9.21 -4.67 -6.20
C MET A 338 -7.74 -4.46 -5.80
N LEU A 339 -7.41 -3.28 -5.30
CA LEU A 339 -6.13 -3.00 -4.66
C LEU A 339 -6.24 -3.06 -3.12
N PRO A 340 -5.12 -3.35 -2.44
CA PRO A 340 -5.01 -3.18 -0.99
C PRO A 340 -5.12 -1.71 -0.60
N THR A 341 -5.43 -1.47 0.67
CA THR A 341 -5.32 -0.15 1.29
C THR A 341 -3.85 0.27 1.38
N PHE A 342 -3.45 1.30 0.63
CA PHE A 342 -2.16 1.97 0.78
C PHE A 342 -2.30 3.04 1.87
N SER A 343 -2.29 2.55 3.12
CA SER A 343 -2.52 3.26 4.38
C SER A 343 -3.85 4.04 4.54
N THR A 344 -4.76 3.43 5.29
CA THR A 344 -5.27 3.98 6.57
C THR A 344 -5.94 2.83 7.32
N TYR A 345 -5.58 2.64 8.59
CA TYR A 345 -5.84 1.41 9.37
C TYR A 345 -7.30 0.90 9.32
N ASN A 346 -7.57 -0.15 8.55
CA ASN A 346 -8.82 -0.90 8.72
C ASN A 346 -8.75 -2.38 8.29
N ASN A 347 -7.81 -3.10 8.89
CA ASN A 347 -8.17 -4.39 9.47
C ASN A 347 -8.07 -4.26 11.00
N PRO A 348 -9.17 -4.42 11.79
CA PRO A 348 -9.11 -4.35 13.26
C PRO A 348 -8.16 -5.37 13.92
N LEU A 349 -7.73 -6.39 13.16
CA LEU A 349 -6.75 -7.40 13.57
C LEU A 349 -5.29 -6.99 13.29
N SER A 350 -5.02 -6.08 12.34
CA SER A 350 -3.65 -5.66 11.97
C SER A 350 -2.95 -4.86 13.07
N PRO A 351 -3.55 -3.78 13.64
CA PRO A 351 -3.01 -3.12 14.84
C PRO A 351 -2.93 -4.06 16.04
N SER A 352 -3.88 -5.00 16.15
CA SER A 352 -3.90 -6.01 17.20
C SER A 352 -2.75 -7.02 17.07
N LEU A 353 -2.18 -7.23 15.87
CA LEU A 353 -1.01 -8.08 15.64
C LEU A 353 0.29 -7.33 15.99
N VAL A 354 0.50 -6.17 15.37
CA VAL A 354 1.67 -5.30 15.61
C VAL A 354 1.79 -4.94 17.09
N GLY A 355 0.66 -4.66 17.73
CA GLY A 355 0.61 -4.31 19.13
C GLY A 355 0.94 -5.44 20.10
N ARG A 356 0.96 -6.70 19.66
CA ARG A 356 1.11 -7.83 20.59
C ARG A 356 2.58 -8.18 20.79
N ILE A 357 3.35 -8.06 19.72
CA ILE A 357 4.82 -8.05 19.75
C ILE A 357 5.35 -6.81 20.51
N SER A 358 4.56 -5.72 20.64
CA SER A 358 4.89 -4.61 21.55
C SER A 358 4.43 -4.80 23.02
N GLU A 359 3.52 -5.75 23.30
CA GLU A 359 3.05 -6.04 24.67
C GLU A 359 4.08 -6.79 25.52
N GLU A 360 4.98 -7.57 24.90
CA GLU A 360 6.16 -8.15 25.56
C GLU A 360 7.03 -7.08 26.26
N PHE A 361 6.88 -5.81 25.87
CA PHE A 361 7.59 -4.66 26.45
C PHE A 361 6.71 -3.75 27.32
N THR A 362 5.41 -4.04 27.48
CA THR A 362 4.48 -3.25 28.33
C THR A 362 3.49 -4.11 29.12
N VAL A 363 4.00 -4.72 30.20
CA VAL A 363 3.36 -5.66 31.16
C VAL A 363 2.03 -5.20 31.81
N ALA A 364 1.55 -3.97 31.57
CA ALA A 364 0.46 -3.36 32.34
C ALA A 364 -0.97 -3.47 31.74
N ASN A 365 -1.14 -3.76 30.44
CA ASN A 365 -2.43 -3.57 29.74
C ASN A 365 -3.03 -4.79 29.02
N SER A 366 -2.36 -5.95 29.02
CA SER A 366 -2.74 -7.13 28.22
C SER A 366 -4.20 -7.60 28.46
N SER A 367 -4.60 -7.77 29.72
CA SER A 367 -5.87 -8.40 30.12
C SER A 367 -7.14 -7.89 29.41
N ASN A 368 -7.32 -6.58 29.25
CA ASN A 368 -8.51 -6.02 28.58
C ASN A 368 -8.45 -6.15 27.04
N ARG A 369 -7.25 -6.21 26.47
CA ARG A 369 -7.04 -6.34 25.03
C ARG A 369 -7.14 -7.80 24.59
N ASP A 370 -6.59 -8.73 25.37
CA ASP A 370 -6.76 -10.17 25.17
C ASP A 370 -8.25 -10.54 25.14
N VAL A 371 -9.09 -9.98 26.04
CA VAL A 371 -10.55 -10.20 26.03
C VAL A 371 -11.21 -9.71 24.73
N LYS A 372 -10.83 -8.55 24.19
CA LYS A 372 -11.36 -8.07 22.89
C LYS A 372 -10.92 -8.99 21.74
N ILE A 373 -9.64 -9.35 21.68
CA ILE A 373 -9.09 -10.26 20.65
C ILE A 373 -9.80 -11.63 20.71
N LEU A 374 -9.94 -12.21 21.91
CA LEU A 374 -10.66 -13.48 22.15
C LEU A 374 -12.13 -13.42 21.72
N ASN A 375 -12.82 -12.31 21.97
CA ASN A 375 -14.21 -12.13 21.56
C ASN A 375 -14.35 -11.99 20.04
N THR A 376 -13.41 -11.34 19.35
CA THR A 376 -13.40 -11.28 17.89
C THR A 376 -13.11 -12.65 17.26
N ILE A 377 -12.16 -13.41 17.82
CA ILE A 377 -11.82 -14.78 17.36
C ILE A 377 -13.02 -15.73 17.52
N LYS A 378 -13.70 -15.72 18.67
CA LYS A 378 -14.78 -16.68 18.97
C LYS A 378 -16.01 -16.59 18.07
N ASN A 379 -16.19 -15.48 17.35
CA ASN A 379 -17.40 -15.21 16.56
C ASN A 379 -17.23 -15.40 15.04
N ILE A 380 -16.02 -15.71 14.56
CA ILE A 380 -15.73 -15.78 13.12
C ILE A 380 -15.94 -17.19 12.55
N ASN A 381 -16.74 -17.27 11.48
CA ASN A 381 -16.97 -18.50 10.71
C ASN A 381 -15.80 -18.74 9.76
N MET A 382 -15.18 -19.93 9.80
CA MET A 382 -13.99 -20.27 9.01
C MET A 382 -14.22 -20.21 7.49
N LYS A 383 -15.43 -20.49 7.00
CA LYS A 383 -15.77 -20.35 5.57
C LYS A 383 -15.89 -18.90 5.14
N GLU A 384 -16.29 -18.00 6.03
CA GLU A 384 -16.34 -16.56 5.79
C GLU A 384 -14.95 -15.93 5.93
N LEU A 385 -14.13 -16.42 6.88
CA LEU A 385 -12.72 -16.07 7.00
C LEU A 385 -11.95 -16.37 5.71
N MET A 386 -12.15 -17.56 5.11
CA MET A 386 -11.46 -17.96 3.87
C MET A 386 -11.95 -17.25 2.59
N LYS A 387 -12.91 -16.32 2.71
CA LYS A 387 -13.28 -15.35 1.66
C LYS A 387 -12.58 -14.00 1.82
N GLN A 388 -12.01 -13.71 3.00
CA GLN A 388 -11.23 -12.50 3.26
C GLN A 388 -9.88 -12.55 2.54
N ASP A 389 -9.15 -11.44 2.58
CA ASP A 389 -7.81 -11.39 2.03
C ASP A 389 -6.83 -12.31 2.79
N PRO A 390 -5.91 -13.02 2.12
CA PRO A 390 -4.90 -13.87 2.76
C PRO A 390 -4.13 -13.24 3.92
N PHE A 391 -3.85 -11.94 3.90
CA PHE A 391 -3.21 -11.26 5.04
C PHE A 391 -4.15 -11.14 6.24
N GLU A 392 -5.45 -10.93 6.02
CA GLU A 392 -6.45 -10.94 7.09
C GLU A 392 -6.59 -12.34 7.71
N VAL A 393 -6.59 -13.39 6.87
CA VAL A 393 -6.56 -14.79 7.32
C VAL A 393 -5.32 -15.06 8.16
N TYR A 394 -4.14 -14.64 7.71
CA TYR A 394 -2.88 -14.77 8.45
C TYR A 394 -2.87 -13.97 9.75
N SER A 395 -3.38 -12.74 9.75
CA SER A 395 -3.50 -11.89 10.94
C SER A 395 -4.42 -12.54 11.98
N TYR A 396 -5.59 -13.02 11.55
CA TYR A 396 -6.52 -13.77 12.38
C TYR A 396 -5.87 -15.03 12.99
N VAL A 397 -5.23 -15.86 12.16
CA VAL A 397 -4.58 -17.10 12.60
C VAL A 397 -3.42 -16.82 13.57
N THR A 398 -2.68 -15.74 13.35
CA THR A 398 -1.56 -15.39 14.23
C THR A 398 -2.06 -14.80 15.55
N LEU A 399 -3.13 -14.00 15.55
CA LEU A 399 -3.80 -13.58 16.79
C LEU A 399 -4.36 -14.77 17.56
N TYR A 400 -4.96 -15.73 16.86
CA TYR A 400 -5.44 -17.00 17.41
C TYR A 400 -4.30 -17.77 18.10
N LYS A 401 -3.14 -17.96 17.43
CA LYS A 401 -1.96 -18.61 18.01
C LYS A 401 -1.44 -17.89 19.24
N LEU A 402 -1.30 -16.56 19.15
CA LEU A 402 -0.82 -15.73 20.25
C LEU A 402 -1.80 -15.70 21.43
N ALA A 403 -3.11 -15.92 21.21
CA ALA A 403 -4.13 -15.82 22.25
C ALA A 403 -4.13 -17.00 23.25
N ASP A 404 -3.31 -18.03 22.97
CA ASP A 404 -3.36 -19.35 23.64
C ASP A 404 -4.79 -19.90 23.76
N SER A 405 -5.65 -19.45 22.85
CA SER A 405 -7.01 -19.96 22.69
C SER A 405 -6.93 -21.25 21.91
N THR A 406 -7.80 -22.21 22.22
CA THR A 406 -8.16 -23.28 21.29
C THR A 406 -9.42 -22.83 20.54
N PRO A 407 -9.53 -23.01 19.20
CA PRO A 407 -10.81 -22.90 18.53
C PRO A 407 -11.61 -24.16 18.90
N ASP A 408 -12.82 -24.31 18.37
CA ASP A 408 -13.32 -25.67 18.23
C ASP A 408 -12.37 -26.45 17.29
N ASP A 409 -11.93 -27.65 17.72
CA ASP A 409 -11.07 -28.53 16.93
C ASP A 409 -11.64 -28.84 15.54
N SER A 410 -12.97 -28.81 15.41
CA SER A 410 -13.66 -28.96 14.12
C SER A 410 -13.34 -27.78 13.17
N GLN A 411 -13.38 -26.55 13.70
CA GLN A 411 -13.08 -25.32 12.97
C GLN A 411 -11.59 -25.22 12.62
N LYS A 412 -10.68 -25.62 13.54
CA LYS A 412 -9.24 -25.67 13.25
C LYS A 412 -8.96 -26.57 12.03
N LYS A 413 -9.55 -27.77 12.02
CA LYS A 413 -9.40 -28.74 10.92
C LYS A 413 -10.00 -28.23 9.61
N GLU A 414 -11.19 -27.61 9.65
CA GLU A 414 -11.81 -27.06 8.45
C GLU A 414 -10.94 -25.94 7.83
N LEU A 415 -10.41 -25.03 8.64
CA LEU A 415 -9.51 -23.96 8.20
C LEU A 415 -8.22 -24.52 7.59
N ILE A 416 -7.60 -25.51 8.24
CA ILE A 416 -6.39 -26.19 7.72
C ILE A 416 -6.65 -26.80 6.35
N GLU A 417 -7.76 -27.52 6.14
CA GLU A 417 -8.07 -28.14 4.84
C GLU A 417 -8.38 -27.11 3.74
N MET A 418 -9.02 -25.98 4.07
CA MET A 418 -9.20 -24.88 3.12
C MET A 418 -7.88 -24.21 2.75
N LEU A 419 -6.99 -23.98 3.71
CA LEU A 419 -5.65 -23.42 3.48
C LEU A 419 -4.78 -24.37 2.62
N LYS A 420 -4.81 -25.69 2.88
CA LYS A 420 -4.13 -26.72 2.07
C LYS A 420 -4.55 -26.71 0.60
N GLN A 421 -5.80 -26.34 0.30
CA GLN A 421 -6.27 -26.18 -1.08
C GLN A 421 -5.70 -24.93 -1.74
N LYS A 422 -5.62 -23.81 -1.01
CA LYS A 422 -5.05 -22.54 -1.50
C LYS A 422 -3.56 -22.66 -1.82
N ILE A 423 -2.77 -23.30 -0.95
CA ILE A 423 -1.31 -23.36 -1.13
C ILE A 423 -0.84 -24.29 -2.26
N LYS A 424 -1.73 -25.06 -2.90
CA LYS A 424 -1.42 -25.92 -4.06
C LYS A 424 -1.42 -25.17 -5.41
N LEU A 425 -1.91 -23.93 -5.45
CA LEU A 425 -2.01 -23.14 -6.68
C LEU A 425 -0.61 -22.71 -7.18
N PRO A 426 -0.32 -22.75 -8.49
CA PRO A 426 0.99 -22.36 -9.03
C PRO A 426 1.42 -20.95 -8.62
N ILE A 427 2.65 -20.83 -8.12
CA ILE A 427 3.21 -19.57 -7.64
C ILE A 427 3.67 -18.74 -8.84
N ASN A 428 3.29 -17.47 -8.86
CA ASN A 428 3.73 -16.48 -9.82
C ASN A 428 3.88 -15.11 -9.12
N ARG A 429 4.29 -14.10 -9.89
CA ARG A 429 4.58 -12.76 -9.34
C ARG A 429 3.41 -12.12 -8.61
N ASN A 430 2.17 -12.37 -9.05
CA ASN A 430 0.99 -11.66 -8.57
C ASN A 430 0.38 -12.33 -7.33
N ASN A 431 0.71 -13.60 -7.04
CA ASN A 431 0.11 -14.35 -5.94
C ASN A 431 1.11 -14.81 -4.86
N VAL A 432 2.41 -14.53 -5.01
CA VAL A 432 3.45 -14.99 -4.06
C VAL A 432 3.26 -14.46 -2.63
N MET A 433 2.77 -13.23 -2.46
CA MET A 433 2.43 -12.65 -1.15
C MET A 433 1.21 -13.35 -0.54
N SER A 434 0.13 -13.47 -1.31
CA SER A 434 -1.10 -14.17 -0.91
C SER A 434 -0.83 -15.62 -0.52
N TRP A 435 0.00 -16.31 -1.31
CA TRP A 435 0.44 -17.68 -1.09
C TRP A 435 1.31 -17.80 0.18
N SER A 436 2.24 -16.87 0.44
CA SER A 436 3.06 -16.92 1.65
C SER A 436 2.25 -16.74 2.92
N PHE A 437 1.26 -15.84 2.94
CA PHE A 437 0.36 -15.69 4.07
C PHE A 437 -0.45 -16.97 4.36
N TYR A 438 -0.91 -17.71 3.34
CA TYR A 438 -1.57 -19.00 3.55
C TYR A 438 -0.61 -20.09 4.10
N VAL A 439 0.64 -20.17 3.61
CA VAL A 439 1.63 -21.12 4.15
C VAL A 439 1.97 -20.79 5.61
N LYS A 440 2.21 -19.51 5.93
CA LYS A 440 2.48 -19.05 7.30
C LYS A 440 1.29 -19.24 8.22
N SER A 441 0.06 -19.15 7.70
CA SER A 441 -1.15 -19.49 8.46
C SER A 441 -1.16 -20.97 8.85
N LEU A 442 -0.84 -21.89 7.93
CA LEU A 442 -0.72 -23.32 8.25
C LEU A 442 0.35 -23.59 9.30
N ILE A 443 1.54 -22.97 9.18
CA ILE A 443 2.61 -23.06 10.18
C ILE A 443 2.16 -22.51 11.54
N ASN A 444 1.37 -21.43 11.57
CA ASN A 444 0.80 -20.87 12.80
C ASN A 444 -0.40 -21.67 13.37
N LEU A 445 -0.92 -22.64 12.63
CA LEU A 445 -1.86 -23.65 13.13
C LEU A 445 -1.16 -24.98 13.50
N ASP A 446 0.17 -25.00 13.51
CA ASP A 446 1.02 -26.15 13.81
C ASP A 446 0.89 -27.29 12.78
N GLU A 447 0.44 -27.00 11.56
CA GLU A 447 0.35 -27.97 10.47
C GLU A 447 1.75 -28.22 9.87
N LYS A 448 2.17 -29.50 9.85
CA LYS A 448 3.43 -29.90 9.24
C LYS A 448 3.35 -29.91 7.71
N ILE A 449 3.92 -28.89 7.08
CA ILE A 449 4.00 -28.78 5.62
C ILE A 449 4.86 -29.90 5.04
N SER A 450 4.37 -30.52 3.96
CA SER A 450 5.09 -31.55 3.20
C SER A 450 5.19 -31.19 1.71
N VAL A 451 6.17 -31.77 1.01
CA VAL A 451 6.47 -31.46 -0.40
C VAL A 451 5.25 -31.56 -1.33
N ASN A 452 4.36 -32.52 -1.09
CA ASN A 452 3.12 -32.73 -1.86
C ASN A 452 1.96 -31.76 -1.51
N MET A 453 2.13 -30.88 -0.53
CA MET A 453 1.22 -29.76 -0.28
C MET A 453 1.61 -28.52 -1.09
N LEU A 454 2.89 -28.36 -1.42
CA LEU A 454 3.41 -27.20 -2.14
C LEU A 454 3.11 -27.29 -3.65
N PRO A 455 3.11 -26.16 -4.38
CA PRO A 455 2.86 -26.15 -5.82
C PRO A 455 3.95 -26.87 -6.60
N ASN A 456 3.56 -27.57 -7.68
CA ASN A 456 4.48 -28.35 -8.52
C ASN A 456 5.61 -27.51 -9.15
N ASN A 457 5.43 -26.19 -9.30
CA ASN A 457 6.46 -25.30 -9.85
C ASN A 457 7.47 -24.79 -8.80
N THR A 458 7.29 -25.10 -7.51
CA THR A 458 8.23 -24.72 -6.43
C THR A 458 9.70 -25.11 -6.73
N PRO A 459 10.00 -26.34 -7.21
CA PRO A 459 11.39 -26.73 -7.51
C PRO A 459 11.98 -25.99 -8.72
N GLU A 460 11.15 -25.59 -9.69
CA GLU A 460 11.56 -24.83 -10.88
C GLU A 460 11.96 -23.40 -10.49
N ILE A 461 11.14 -22.74 -9.67
CA ILE A 461 11.42 -21.39 -9.15
C ILE A 461 12.75 -21.40 -8.38
N LEU A 462 12.90 -22.33 -7.43
CA LEU A 462 14.15 -22.50 -6.66
C LEU A 462 15.36 -22.70 -7.57
N ASN A 463 15.30 -23.67 -8.49
CA ASN A 463 16.41 -23.94 -9.40
C ASN A 463 16.75 -22.71 -10.26
N SER A 464 15.75 -22.00 -10.79
CA SER A 464 15.98 -20.82 -11.61
C SER A 464 16.57 -19.62 -10.85
N ILE A 465 16.34 -19.50 -9.53
CA ILE A 465 17.01 -18.49 -8.69
C ILE A 465 18.49 -18.89 -8.49
N ILE A 466 18.73 -20.16 -8.17
CA ILE A 466 20.08 -20.72 -7.95
C ILE A 466 20.96 -20.61 -9.20
N GLU A 467 20.46 -21.04 -10.36
CA GLU A 467 21.22 -21.11 -11.61
C GLU A 467 21.52 -19.74 -12.22
N LYS A 468 20.64 -18.76 -12.03
CA LYS A 468 20.71 -17.44 -12.68
C LYS A 468 21.16 -16.32 -11.73
N GLU A 469 21.34 -16.64 -10.44
CA GLU A 469 21.76 -15.74 -9.36
C GLU A 469 20.96 -14.42 -9.32
N LYS A 470 19.66 -14.47 -9.66
CA LYS A 470 18.79 -13.29 -9.83
C LYS A 470 17.33 -13.58 -9.50
N SER A 471 16.55 -12.50 -9.34
CA SER A 471 15.09 -12.52 -9.18
C SER A 471 14.40 -13.39 -10.24
N TYR A 472 13.55 -14.33 -9.79
CA TYR A 472 12.67 -15.11 -10.68
C TYR A 472 11.52 -14.25 -11.20
N PHE A 473 10.95 -13.40 -10.34
CA PHE A 473 9.74 -12.60 -10.60
C PHE A 473 10.04 -11.30 -11.38
N GLY A 474 11.03 -11.33 -12.28
CA GLY A 474 11.37 -10.22 -13.17
C GLY A 474 12.35 -9.18 -12.60
N LYS A 475 12.58 -8.12 -13.38
CA LYS A 475 13.51 -7.03 -13.07
C LYS A 475 12.96 -6.23 -11.86
N ASN A 476 13.75 -6.12 -10.80
CA ASN A 476 13.32 -5.62 -9.48
C ASN A 476 12.07 -6.36 -8.91
N GLY A 477 12.09 -7.70 -9.00
CA GLY A 477 11.22 -8.63 -8.26
C GLY A 477 11.90 -9.23 -7.01
N GLU A 478 12.87 -8.51 -6.43
CA GLU A 478 13.74 -9.00 -5.36
C GLU A 478 12.97 -9.26 -4.07
N ILE A 479 12.09 -8.34 -3.65
CA ILE A 479 11.21 -8.52 -2.49
C ILE A 479 10.32 -9.76 -2.64
N SER A 480 9.66 -9.94 -3.79
CA SER A 480 8.86 -11.12 -4.12
C SER A 480 9.67 -12.42 -4.07
N THR A 481 10.93 -12.36 -4.52
CA THR A 481 11.86 -13.49 -4.49
C THR A 481 12.29 -13.82 -3.06
N LEU A 482 12.62 -12.82 -2.24
CA LEU A 482 12.96 -13.00 -0.82
C LEU A 482 11.76 -13.52 -0.02
N VAL A 483 10.55 -13.02 -0.23
CA VAL A 483 9.32 -13.53 0.42
C VAL A 483 9.09 -15.00 0.09
N PHE A 484 9.23 -15.39 -1.19
CA PHE A 484 9.14 -16.80 -1.59
C PHE A 484 10.18 -17.66 -0.87
N LEU A 485 11.46 -17.25 -0.89
CA LEU A 485 12.53 -18.00 -0.26
C LEU A 485 12.35 -18.12 1.26
N GLU A 486 11.99 -17.03 1.94
CA GLU A 486 11.75 -16.99 3.39
C GLU A 486 10.57 -17.89 3.79
N THR A 487 9.53 -17.93 2.96
CA THR A 487 8.37 -18.79 3.18
C THR A 487 8.74 -20.27 3.02
N ILE A 488 9.48 -20.64 1.97
CA ILE A 488 9.93 -22.02 1.77
C ILE A 488 10.89 -22.43 2.90
N ALA A 489 11.82 -21.56 3.30
CA ALA A 489 12.71 -21.79 4.43
C ALA A 489 11.95 -22.05 5.74
N SER A 490 10.87 -21.30 5.98
CA SER A 490 9.98 -21.48 7.14
C SER A 490 9.19 -22.80 7.13
N THR A 491 9.14 -23.54 6.02
CA THR A 491 8.56 -24.89 5.96
C THR A 491 9.56 -26.00 6.34
N GLU A 492 10.83 -25.66 6.57
CA GLU A 492 11.97 -26.59 6.72
C GLU A 492 12.25 -27.48 5.49
N LEU A 493 11.53 -27.28 4.38
CA LEU A 493 11.71 -28.03 3.14
C LEU A 493 12.80 -27.40 2.25
N TYR A 494 13.48 -28.25 1.46
CA TYR A 494 14.47 -27.85 0.46
C TYR A 494 15.72 -27.11 0.98
N GLN A 495 16.12 -27.26 2.25
CA GLN A 495 17.28 -26.55 2.82
C GLN A 495 18.56 -26.65 1.97
N ASP A 496 18.92 -27.85 1.49
CA ASP A 496 20.07 -28.09 0.58
C ASP A 496 20.02 -27.33 -0.76
N LYS A 497 18.82 -26.88 -1.17
CA LYS A 497 18.63 -25.99 -2.32
C LYS A 497 18.62 -24.53 -1.90
N LEU A 498 17.92 -24.19 -0.81
CA LEU A 498 17.82 -22.83 -0.29
C LEU A 498 19.19 -22.24 0.04
N ILE A 499 20.09 -23.01 0.67
CA ILE A 499 21.44 -22.55 0.98
C ILE A 499 22.25 -22.17 -0.28
N LYS A 500 21.92 -22.73 -1.45
CA LYS A 500 22.53 -22.38 -2.75
C LYS A 500 22.03 -21.04 -3.31
N THR A 501 20.94 -20.49 -2.76
CA THR A 501 20.48 -19.12 -3.08
C THR A 501 21.29 -18.03 -2.34
N LYS A 502 22.22 -18.42 -1.46
CA LYS A 502 23.11 -17.52 -0.70
C LYS A 502 23.66 -16.35 -1.54
N LYS A 503 24.21 -16.62 -2.72
CA LYS A 503 24.77 -15.56 -3.59
C LYS A 503 23.74 -14.50 -3.98
N PHE A 504 22.52 -14.92 -4.35
CA PHE A 504 21.43 -14.00 -4.64
C PHE A 504 21.08 -13.17 -3.39
N ILE A 505 20.91 -13.83 -2.24
CA ILE A 505 20.61 -13.16 -0.97
C ILE A 505 21.72 -12.15 -0.60
N GLU A 506 22.99 -12.48 -0.81
CA GLU A 506 24.14 -11.60 -0.56
C GLU A 506 24.11 -10.33 -1.43
N VAL A 507 23.83 -10.45 -2.73
CA VAL A 507 23.86 -9.32 -3.68
C VAL A 507 22.61 -8.43 -3.68
N VAL A 508 21.47 -8.88 -3.13
CA VAL A 508 20.31 -7.99 -2.95
C VAL A 508 20.70 -6.86 -2.00
N ASP A 509 20.76 -5.64 -2.52
CA ASP A 509 20.99 -4.45 -1.71
C ASP A 509 19.69 -3.71 -1.44
N ALA A 510 19.66 -3.00 -0.32
CA ALA A 510 18.53 -2.16 0.09
C ALA A 510 18.94 -0.70 -0.05
N ASP A 511 18.21 0.07 -0.85
CA ASP A 511 18.35 1.52 -0.91
C ASP A 511 17.86 2.11 0.42
N GLU A 512 18.81 2.67 1.16
CA GLU A 512 18.67 3.24 2.50
C GLU A 512 17.85 4.55 2.50
N ASN A 513 17.40 5.02 1.33
CA ASN A 513 16.49 6.15 1.13
C ASN A 513 15.09 5.73 0.67
N SER A 514 14.82 4.43 0.59
CA SER A 514 13.56 3.87 0.07
C SER A 514 12.80 3.07 1.13
N GLU A 515 11.48 3.12 1.06
CA GLU A 515 10.58 2.47 2.03
C GLU A 515 10.65 0.95 1.88
N ILE A 516 10.73 0.47 0.63
CA ILE A 516 11.02 -0.91 0.24
C ILE A 516 12.34 -1.42 0.88
N GLY A 517 13.29 -0.53 1.18
CA GLY A 517 14.55 -0.87 1.86
C GLY A 517 14.36 -1.55 3.23
N ALA A 518 13.35 -1.16 4.00
CA ALA A 518 13.05 -1.78 5.29
C ALA A 518 12.60 -3.25 5.13
N TYR A 519 11.68 -3.49 4.19
CA TYR A 519 11.20 -4.83 3.85
C TYR A 519 12.31 -5.73 3.29
N LEU A 520 13.15 -5.20 2.40
CA LEU A 520 14.30 -5.92 1.86
C LEU A 520 15.28 -6.32 2.96
N ILE A 521 15.61 -5.42 3.90
CA ILE A 521 16.46 -5.74 5.05
C ILE A 521 15.80 -6.80 5.93
N TYR A 522 14.49 -6.70 6.20
CA TYR A 522 13.78 -7.69 7.01
C TYR A 522 13.82 -9.09 6.39
N TYR A 523 13.31 -9.28 5.17
CA TYR A 523 13.26 -10.62 4.56
C TYR A 523 14.66 -11.18 4.31
N LYS A 524 15.64 -10.35 3.96
CA LYS A 524 17.05 -10.76 3.85
C LYS A 524 17.62 -11.22 5.19
N THR A 525 17.43 -10.45 6.27
CA THR A 525 17.98 -10.80 7.59
C THR A 525 17.31 -12.06 8.16
N MET A 526 15.98 -12.19 8.03
CA MET A 526 15.25 -13.41 8.38
C MET A 526 15.80 -14.63 7.65
N LEU A 527 15.99 -14.54 6.32
CA LEU A 527 16.58 -15.61 5.53
C LEU A 527 18.00 -15.97 5.95
N GLN A 528 18.81 -14.97 6.27
CA GLN A 528 20.20 -15.20 6.67
C GLN A 528 20.30 -15.92 8.01
N GLU A 529 19.41 -15.62 8.96
CA GLU A 529 19.32 -16.36 10.23
C GLU A 529 18.71 -17.77 10.05
N ILE A 530 17.57 -17.91 9.35
CA ILE A 530 16.92 -19.23 9.14
C ILE A 530 17.83 -20.22 8.37
N LEU A 531 18.61 -19.73 7.41
CA LEU A 531 19.48 -20.55 6.56
C LEU A 531 20.94 -20.61 7.03
N GLU A 532 21.25 -20.09 8.22
CA GLU A 532 22.60 -20.00 8.79
C GLU A 532 23.63 -19.34 7.83
N ILE A 533 23.19 -18.40 6.99
CA ILE A 533 24.05 -17.69 6.04
C ILE A 533 24.80 -16.57 6.78
N PRO A 534 26.14 -16.60 6.85
CA PRO A 534 26.90 -15.59 7.58
C PRO A 534 26.68 -14.18 7.00
N TYR A 535 26.49 -13.20 7.89
CA TYR A 535 26.31 -11.80 7.50
C TYR A 535 26.85 -10.83 8.56
N ASP A 536 27.20 -9.62 8.13
CA ASP A 536 27.73 -8.58 9.01
C ASP A 536 26.59 -7.89 9.79
N LYS A 537 26.39 -8.34 11.04
CA LYS A 537 25.39 -7.77 11.97
C LYS A 537 25.63 -6.28 12.24
N ASN A 538 26.88 -5.80 12.25
CA ASN A 538 27.19 -4.37 12.42
C ASN A 538 26.81 -3.54 11.18
N LYS A 539 27.03 -4.08 9.97
CA LYS A 539 26.56 -3.45 8.71
C LYS A 539 25.03 -3.39 8.67
N THR A 540 24.34 -4.49 8.97
CA THR A 540 22.86 -4.52 9.00
C THR A 540 22.30 -3.55 10.04
N ALA A 541 22.82 -3.54 11.27
CA ALA A 541 22.44 -2.58 12.30
C ALA A 541 22.72 -1.12 11.89
N SER A 542 23.82 -0.87 11.16
CA SER A 542 24.13 0.46 10.63
C SER A 542 23.14 0.90 9.56
N LYS A 543 22.68 0.00 8.68
CA LYS A 543 21.63 0.28 7.69
C LYS A 543 20.31 0.65 8.35
N ILE A 544 19.86 -0.17 9.31
CA ILE A 544 18.64 0.10 10.09
C ILE A 544 18.74 1.43 10.83
N THR A 545 19.91 1.72 11.42
CA THR A 545 20.15 2.98 12.12
C THR A 545 20.13 4.19 11.17
N ARG A 546 20.50 4.05 9.89
CA ARG A 546 20.37 5.13 8.90
C ARG A 546 18.92 5.37 8.50
N LEU A 547 18.18 4.30 8.21
CA LEU A 547 16.72 4.35 7.98
C LEU A 547 16.01 5.03 9.15
N PHE A 548 16.38 4.69 10.40
CA PHE A 548 15.78 5.28 11.59
C PHE A 548 16.17 6.76 11.80
N LYS A 549 17.43 7.13 11.55
CA LYS A 549 17.95 8.50 11.82
C LYS A 549 17.35 9.59 10.94
N GLN A 550 16.67 9.23 9.85
CA GLN A 550 15.90 10.17 9.04
C GLN A 550 14.50 10.46 9.64
N SER A 551 14.19 9.92 10.82
CA SER A 551 12.85 9.79 11.42
C SER A 551 12.02 8.69 10.75
N GLY A 552 10.87 8.34 11.34
CA GLY A 552 9.79 7.74 10.57
C GLY A 552 9.47 8.60 9.34
N TYR A 553 9.05 7.93 8.28
CA TYR A 553 8.93 8.40 6.89
C TYR A 553 8.58 9.88 6.74
N SER A 554 9.41 10.53 5.94
CA SER A 554 9.55 11.98 5.90
C SER A 554 9.74 12.42 4.44
N LEU A 555 8.69 13.00 3.86
CA LEU A 555 8.77 13.72 2.59
C LEU A 555 9.59 15.03 2.71
N SER A 556 9.83 15.50 3.94
CA SER A 556 10.72 16.63 4.26
C SER A 556 11.06 16.67 5.75
N THR A 557 12.15 17.36 6.11
CA THR A 557 12.63 17.53 7.50
C THR A 557 11.61 18.09 8.49
N GLN A 558 10.50 18.65 8.01
CA GLN A 558 9.42 19.25 8.82
C GLN A 558 8.19 18.34 9.00
N HIS A 559 8.06 17.25 8.23
CA HIS A 559 6.89 16.36 8.24
C HIS A 559 7.36 14.93 8.49
N LYS A 560 6.98 14.36 9.64
CA LYS A 560 7.42 13.04 10.11
C LYS A 560 6.20 12.19 10.44
N PHE A 561 5.92 11.18 9.65
CA PHE A 561 4.79 10.28 9.85
C PHE A 561 5.26 8.87 10.26
N ALA A 562 4.34 8.07 10.79
CA ALA A 562 4.62 6.74 11.30
C ALA A 562 4.10 5.66 10.35
N ASP A 563 4.93 5.15 9.44
CA ASP A 563 4.69 3.86 8.79
C ASP A 563 4.80 2.75 9.84
N VAL A 564 3.67 2.16 10.16
CA VAL A 564 3.54 1.15 11.21
C VAL A 564 4.17 -0.19 10.83
N TYR A 565 4.16 -0.59 9.55
CA TYR A 565 4.71 -1.89 9.14
C TYR A 565 6.21 -1.86 9.01
N SER A 566 6.78 -0.85 8.35
CA SER A 566 8.23 -0.76 8.27
C SER A 566 8.82 -0.54 9.67
N THR A 567 8.14 0.21 10.53
CA THR A 567 8.46 0.30 11.97
C THR A 567 8.44 -1.07 12.63
N TYR A 568 7.41 -1.88 12.41
CA TYR A 568 7.28 -3.25 12.93
C TYR A 568 8.36 -4.21 12.39
N PHE A 569 8.62 -4.20 11.08
CA PHE A 569 9.66 -5.03 10.47
C PHE A 569 11.05 -4.64 10.99
N LEU A 570 11.37 -3.35 11.10
CA LEU A 570 12.63 -2.89 11.69
C LEU A 570 12.72 -3.21 13.20
N MET A 571 11.60 -3.19 13.94
CA MET A 571 11.58 -3.68 15.33
C MET A 571 11.92 -5.18 15.42
N ASN A 572 11.41 -6.00 14.50
CA ASN A 572 11.74 -7.43 14.43
C ASN A 572 13.22 -7.65 14.05
N VAL A 573 13.79 -6.90 13.10
CA VAL A 573 15.24 -7.01 12.83
C VAL A 573 16.07 -6.53 14.02
N ASN A 574 15.65 -5.47 14.72
CA ASN A 574 16.32 -5.04 15.95
C ASN A 574 16.22 -6.10 17.05
N GLN A 575 15.11 -6.86 17.13
CA GLN A 575 14.94 -7.99 18.02
C GLN A 575 15.93 -9.11 17.69
N ILE A 576 15.97 -9.59 16.45
CA ILE A 576 16.93 -10.59 15.94
C ILE A 576 18.38 -10.20 16.25
N LEU A 577 18.75 -8.93 16.01
CA LEU A 577 20.10 -8.42 16.25
C LEU A 577 20.44 -8.25 17.75
N SER A 578 19.43 -8.21 18.64
CA SER A 578 19.62 -8.03 20.09
C SER A 578 19.47 -9.32 20.90
N GLU A 579 18.59 -10.24 20.50
CA GLU A 579 18.34 -11.53 21.16
C GLU A 579 19.46 -12.56 20.96
N ALA A 580 20.37 -12.30 20.01
CA ALA A 580 21.67 -12.97 19.91
C ALA A 580 22.55 -12.86 21.18
N LYS A 581 22.09 -12.16 22.23
CA LYS A 581 22.67 -12.17 23.59
C LYS A 581 22.20 -13.31 24.51
N HIS A 582 21.11 -14.02 24.21
CA HIS A 582 20.46 -14.90 25.21
C HIS A 582 20.63 -16.41 24.99
N ASN A 583 21.28 -16.83 23.89
CA ASN A 583 21.65 -18.23 23.63
C ASN A 583 23.17 -18.41 23.42
N ALA A 584 23.99 -17.66 24.16
CA ALA A 584 25.46 -17.72 24.14
C ALA A 584 26.02 -17.94 25.56
#